data_AF-A0A8J6ARC1-F1
#
_entry.id   AF-A0A8J6ARC1-F1
#
_cell.length_a   1.000
_cell.length_b   1.000
_cell.length_c   1.000
_cell.angle_alpha   90.00
_cell.angle_beta   90.00
_cell.angle_gamma   90.00
#
_symmetry.space_group_name_H-M   'P 1'
#
loop_
_entity.id
_entity.type
_entity.pdbx_description
1 polymer ?
#
loop_
_entity_poly.entity_id
_entity_poly.type
_entity_poly.pdbx_seq_one_letter_code
_entity_poly.pdbx_strand_id
1 'polypeptide(L)'
;MGRKSSKAKEKKQKRLEERAAMDAVCAKVEAANRLGDPLEAFPVFKKYDRNGLNVSIECKRVSGLEPATVDWAFDLTKTNMQSMYEQSEWGWKDREKREEMTDDRAWYLIAWESSSIPVAFSHFRFDVECGDEVLYCYEVQLESKVRRKGLGKFLIQILQLMANRFEIDDSSPSVSGCCGEDCSYEILSRRTKFGDSQHTHAGGHCGGCCH
;
A
#
# COMPACT_ATOMS: atom_id res chain seq x y z
N MET A 1 44.34 28.52 10.00
CA MET A 1 43.35 28.04 11.00
C MET A 1 41.87 28.11 10.54
N GLY A 2 41.53 28.00 9.24
CA GLY A 2 40.13 28.25 8.77
C GLY A 2 39.26 27.04 8.38
N ARG A 3 39.83 25.85 8.17
CA ARG A 3 39.12 24.71 7.53
C ARG A 3 38.16 23.91 8.43
N LYS A 4 38.32 23.95 9.75
CA LYS A 4 37.45 23.20 10.69
C LYS A 4 36.06 23.83 10.86
N SER A 5 35.96 25.16 10.73
CA SER A 5 34.71 25.90 10.93
C SER A 5 33.72 25.75 9.76
N SER A 6 34.20 25.71 8.51
CA SER A 6 33.32 25.54 7.34
C SER A 6 32.70 24.15 7.27
N LYS A 7 33.50 23.09 7.52
CA LYS A 7 33.01 21.69 7.54
C LYS A 7 31.92 21.46 8.60
N ALA A 8 32.03 22.10 9.76
CA ALA A 8 31.02 22.00 10.82
C ALA A 8 29.71 22.71 10.43
N LYS A 9 29.80 23.89 9.80
CA LYS A 9 28.64 24.63 9.28
C LYS A 9 27.94 23.86 8.15
N GLU A 10 28.70 23.30 7.22
CA GLU A 10 28.18 22.48 6.13
C GLU A 10 27.50 21.21 6.64
N LYS A 11 28.10 20.50 7.61
CA LYS A 11 27.48 19.33 8.25
C LYS A 11 26.18 19.69 8.99
N LYS A 12 26.13 20.85 9.65
CA LYS A 12 24.91 21.34 10.33
C LYS A 12 23.82 21.68 9.31
N GLN A 13 24.19 22.36 8.21
CA GLN A 13 23.27 22.70 7.14
C GLN A 13 22.67 21.46 6.48
N LYS A 14 23.52 20.47 6.14
CA LYS A 14 23.07 19.19 5.57
C LYS A 14 22.06 18.48 6.47
N ARG A 15 22.29 18.42 7.78
CA ARG A 15 21.35 17.83 8.74
C ARG A 15 20.02 18.59 8.81
N LEU A 16 20.05 19.91 8.66
CA LEU A 16 18.84 20.72 8.65
C LEU A 16 18.02 20.47 7.38
N GLU A 17 18.68 20.35 6.24
CA GLU A 17 18.05 20.00 4.96
C GLU A 17 17.48 18.57 4.96
N GLU A 18 18.22 17.59 5.47
CA GLU A 18 17.75 16.20 5.65
C GLU A 18 16.52 16.15 6.55
N ARG A 19 16.51 16.90 7.66
CA ARG A 19 15.34 16.98 8.54
C ARG A 19 14.16 17.66 7.86
N ALA A 20 14.37 18.80 7.20
CA ALA A 20 13.31 19.51 6.50
C ALA A 20 12.71 18.68 5.35
N ALA A 21 13.54 17.90 4.66
CA ALA A 21 13.09 16.96 3.64
C ALA A 21 12.21 15.86 4.25
N MET A 22 12.63 15.28 5.38
CA MET A 22 11.83 14.28 6.10
C MET A 22 10.51 14.85 6.60
N ASP A 23 10.52 16.05 7.20
CA ASP A 23 9.31 16.72 7.69
C ASP A 23 8.31 16.96 6.53
N ALA A 24 8.80 17.28 5.33
CA ALA A 24 7.97 17.45 4.14
C ALA A 24 7.34 16.13 3.66
N VAL A 25 8.09 15.02 3.73
CA VAL A 25 7.60 13.67 3.39
C VAL A 25 6.50 13.25 4.37
N CYS A 26 6.74 13.38 5.68
CA CYS A 26 5.75 13.11 6.72
C CYS A 26 4.46 13.94 6.51
N ALA A 27 4.61 15.24 6.21
CA ALA A 27 3.46 16.11 5.98
C ALA A 27 2.56 15.66 4.81
N LYS A 28 3.14 15.10 3.75
CA LYS A 28 2.40 14.53 2.61
C LYS A 28 1.61 13.28 3.02
N VAL A 29 2.26 12.34 3.69
CA VAL A 29 1.64 11.10 4.18
C VAL A 29 0.50 11.40 5.15
N GLU A 30 0.71 12.34 6.07
CA GLU A 30 -0.35 12.78 6.97
C GLU A 30 -1.51 13.46 6.22
N ALA A 31 -1.22 14.26 5.19
CA ALA A 31 -2.26 14.90 4.38
C ALA A 31 -3.11 13.86 3.63
N ALA A 32 -2.49 12.82 3.08
CA ALA A 32 -3.20 11.70 2.45
C ALA A 32 -4.06 10.95 3.47
N ASN A 33 -3.52 10.67 4.66
CA ASN A 33 -4.28 10.02 5.72
C ASN A 33 -5.42 10.88 6.28
N ARG A 34 -5.33 12.22 6.28
CA ARG A 34 -6.42 13.11 6.76
C ARG A 34 -7.67 13.13 5.87
N LEU A 35 -7.66 12.48 4.70
CA LEU A 35 -8.82 12.42 3.83
C LEU A 35 -9.94 11.57 4.43
N GLY A 36 -11.18 11.91 4.07
CA GLY A 36 -12.34 11.05 4.29
C GLY A 36 -12.39 9.90 3.29
N ASP A 37 -12.30 10.22 1.99
CA ASP A 37 -12.34 9.26 0.90
C ASP A 37 -11.27 9.60 -0.17
N PRO A 38 -10.14 8.87 -0.23
CA PRO A 38 -9.13 9.03 -1.27
C PRO A 38 -9.64 8.84 -2.71
N LEU A 39 -10.73 8.09 -2.90
CA LEU A 39 -11.33 7.80 -4.19
C LEU A 39 -12.31 8.89 -4.65
N GLU A 40 -12.66 9.85 -3.80
CA GLU A 40 -13.63 10.92 -4.11
C GLU A 40 -13.22 11.74 -5.35
N ALA A 41 -11.92 11.96 -5.54
CA ALA A 41 -11.38 12.67 -6.70
C ALA A 41 -11.56 11.93 -8.04
N PHE A 42 -11.96 10.66 -8.00
CA PHE A 42 -12.01 9.77 -9.17
C PHE A 42 -13.38 9.09 -9.29
N PRO A 43 -14.50 9.84 -9.42
CA PRO A 43 -15.85 9.28 -9.40
C PRO A 43 -16.10 8.25 -10.52
N VAL A 44 -15.44 8.40 -11.67
CA VAL A 44 -15.52 7.43 -12.79
C VAL A 44 -14.98 6.06 -12.41
N PHE A 45 -14.04 5.99 -11.47
CA PHE A 45 -13.41 4.76 -11.03
C PHE A 45 -14.18 4.06 -9.88
N LYS A 46 -15.27 4.67 -9.40
CA LYS A 46 -16.19 4.06 -8.42
C LYS A 46 -17.10 2.96 -9.01
N LYS A 47 -16.98 2.67 -10.30
CA LYS A 47 -17.72 1.59 -10.97
C LYS A 47 -16.85 0.84 -11.97
N TYR A 48 -16.99 -0.48 -12.02
CA TYR A 48 -16.39 -1.35 -13.02
C TYR A 48 -17.47 -2.19 -13.71
N ASP A 49 -17.69 -1.93 -15.00
CA ASP A 49 -18.72 -2.56 -15.83
C ASP A 49 -18.11 -3.11 -17.13
N ARG A 50 -17.38 -4.23 -17.02
CA ARG A 50 -16.62 -4.84 -18.12
C ARG A 50 -16.51 -6.35 -17.93
N ASN A 51 -16.39 -7.08 -19.05
CA ASN A 51 -16.13 -8.52 -19.07
C ASN A 51 -17.11 -9.36 -18.22
N GLY A 52 -18.39 -8.97 -18.24
CA GLY A 52 -19.45 -9.65 -17.49
C GLY A 52 -19.42 -9.41 -15.98
N LEU A 53 -18.72 -8.38 -15.51
CA LEU A 53 -18.80 -7.87 -14.14
C LEU A 53 -19.48 -6.51 -14.13
N ASN A 54 -20.28 -6.28 -13.09
CA ASN A 54 -20.84 -4.98 -12.75
C ASN A 54 -20.70 -4.80 -11.24
N VAL A 55 -19.67 -4.07 -10.83
CA VAL A 55 -19.33 -3.85 -9.41
C VAL A 55 -19.15 -2.37 -9.13
N SER A 56 -19.51 -1.95 -7.91
CA SER A 56 -19.16 -0.64 -7.37
C SER A 56 -17.86 -0.75 -6.57
N ILE A 57 -17.04 0.29 -6.62
CA ILE A 57 -15.79 0.39 -5.87
C ILE A 57 -15.93 1.43 -4.76
N GLU A 58 -15.52 1.06 -3.56
CA GLU A 58 -15.54 1.90 -2.38
C GLU A 58 -14.16 1.94 -1.74
N CYS A 59 -13.75 3.10 -1.22
CA CYS A 59 -12.52 3.27 -0.45
C CYS A 59 -12.86 3.71 0.97
N LYS A 60 -12.40 2.96 1.97
CA LYS A 60 -12.66 3.22 3.39
C LYS A 60 -11.47 2.87 4.26
N ARG A 61 -11.38 3.49 5.42
CA ARG A 61 -10.52 3.00 6.51
C ARG A 61 -11.11 1.73 7.10
N VAL A 62 -10.26 0.89 7.68
CA VAL A 62 -10.71 -0.33 8.38
C VAL A 62 -11.73 -0.03 9.48
N SER A 63 -11.59 1.10 10.19
CA SER A 63 -12.54 1.55 11.21
C SER A 63 -13.93 1.92 10.69
N GLY A 64 -14.07 2.13 9.38
CA GLY A 64 -15.35 2.38 8.71
C GLY A 64 -15.95 1.14 8.04
N LEU A 65 -15.32 -0.02 8.17
CA LEU A 65 -15.84 -1.29 7.65
C LEU A 65 -16.65 -2.03 8.70
N GLU A 66 -17.67 -2.75 8.24
CA GLU A 66 -18.38 -3.71 9.09
C GLU A 66 -17.44 -4.86 9.49
N PRO A 67 -17.50 -5.37 10.73
CA PRO A 67 -16.65 -6.47 11.19
C PRO A 67 -16.69 -7.69 10.26
N ALA A 68 -17.88 -8.03 9.75
CA ALA A 68 -18.05 -9.12 8.80
C ALA A 68 -17.29 -8.93 7.47
N THR A 69 -17.08 -7.68 7.05
CA THR A 69 -16.29 -7.38 5.83
C THR A 69 -14.80 -7.56 6.09
N VAL A 70 -14.31 -7.21 7.28
CA VAL A 70 -12.92 -7.43 7.68
C VAL A 70 -12.64 -8.93 7.81
N ASP A 71 -13.56 -9.69 8.41
CA ASP A 71 -13.45 -11.15 8.49
C ASP A 71 -13.44 -11.81 7.11
N TRP A 72 -14.34 -11.38 6.20
CA TRP A 72 -14.33 -11.84 4.81
C TRP A 72 -12.99 -11.55 4.11
N ALA A 73 -12.44 -10.34 4.29
CA ALA A 73 -11.17 -9.97 3.67
C ALA A 73 -10.03 -10.86 4.18
N PHE A 74 -9.97 -11.10 5.50
CA PHE A 74 -8.98 -11.99 6.10
C PHE A 74 -9.13 -13.44 5.60
N ASP A 75 -10.35 -13.97 5.59
CA ASP A 75 -10.61 -15.36 5.15
C ASP A 75 -10.27 -15.54 3.67
N LEU A 76 -10.54 -14.53 2.84
CA LEU A 76 -10.16 -14.53 1.43
C LEU A 76 -8.64 -14.50 1.27
N THR A 77 -7.92 -13.65 2.00
CA THR A 77 -6.44 -13.66 2.02
C THR A 77 -5.91 -15.03 2.44
N LYS A 78 -6.42 -15.58 3.53
CA LYS A 78 -6.01 -16.89 4.03
C LYS A 78 -6.22 -17.98 2.98
N THR A 79 -7.41 -18.03 2.39
CA THR A 79 -7.75 -19.00 1.33
C THR A 79 -6.80 -18.91 0.14
N ASN A 80 -6.42 -17.70 -0.26
CA ASN A 80 -5.57 -17.49 -1.43
C ASN A 80 -4.08 -17.66 -1.14
N MET A 81 -3.64 -17.29 0.05
CA MET A 81 -2.23 -17.04 0.35
C MET A 81 -1.62 -18.02 1.36
N GLN A 82 -2.41 -18.68 2.21
CA GLN A 82 -1.88 -19.49 3.31
C GLN A 82 -0.84 -20.51 2.85
N SER A 83 -1.14 -21.30 1.82
CA SER A 83 -0.22 -22.32 1.32
C SER A 83 1.08 -21.73 0.75
N MET A 84 1.04 -20.54 0.14
CA MET A 84 2.24 -19.86 -0.35
C MET A 84 3.10 -19.34 0.80
N TYR A 85 2.47 -18.78 1.84
CA TYR A 85 3.19 -18.32 3.04
C TYR A 85 3.84 -19.49 3.80
N GLU A 86 3.13 -20.61 3.96
CA GLU A 86 3.66 -21.82 4.64
C GLU A 86 4.86 -22.45 3.91
N GLN A 87 4.94 -22.27 2.58
CA GLN A 87 6.07 -22.74 1.76
C GLN A 87 7.24 -21.75 1.75
N SER A 88 7.02 -20.51 2.19
CA SER A 88 8.04 -19.46 2.29
C SER A 88 8.75 -19.48 3.65
N GLU A 89 9.85 -18.74 3.77
CA GLU A 89 10.58 -18.56 5.03
C GLU A 89 9.76 -17.83 6.12
N TRP A 90 8.69 -17.14 5.72
CA TRP A 90 7.87 -16.32 6.63
C TRP A 90 6.85 -17.14 7.43
N GLY A 91 6.34 -18.23 6.85
CA GLY A 91 5.21 -18.99 7.39
C GLY A 91 3.89 -18.21 7.38
N TRP A 92 2.78 -18.90 7.67
CA TRP A 92 1.47 -18.27 7.85
C TRP A 92 1.11 -18.18 9.34
N LYS A 93 0.67 -16.98 9.77
CA LYS A 93 0.29 -16.73 11.16
C LYS A 93 -1.00 -15.92 11.23
N ASP A 94 -2.10 -16.59 11.54
CA ASP A 94 -3.43 -15.98 11.62
C ASP A 94 -3.45 -14.69 12.44
N ARG A 95 -2.85 -14.71 13.63
CA ARG A 95 -2.89 -13.55 14.54
C ARG A 95 -2.13 -12.36 13.97
N GLU A 96 -0.90 -12.55 13.49
CA GLU A 96 -0.07 -11.45 12.96
C GLU A 96 -0.70 -10.86 11.69
N LYS A 97 -1.20 -11.71 10.78
CA LYS A 97 -1.87 -11.23 9.56
C LYS A 97 -3.19 -10.50 9.87
N ARG A 98 -3.94 -10.98 10.87
CA ARG A 98 -5.15 -10.28 11.34
C ARG A 98 -4.83 -8.92 11.94
N GLU A 99 -3.83 -8.86 12.83
CA GLU A 99 -3.36 -7.59 13.42
C GLU A 99 -2.90 -6.60 12.34
N GLU A 100 -2.17 -7.05 11.32
CA GLU A 100 -1.78 -6.24 10.16
C GLU A 100 -2.99 -5.69 9.40
N MET A 101 -3.99 -6.54 9.12
CA MET A 101 -5.20 -6.19 8.38
C MET A 101 -6.16 -5.28 9.18
N THR A 102 -6.02 -5.23 10.50
CA THR A 102 -6.86 -4.41 11.42
C THR A 102 -6.15 -3.20 12.03
N ASP A 103 -4.94 -2.86 11.58
CA ASP A 103 -4.25 -1.64 12.03
C ASP A 103 -5.06 -0.38 11.67
N ASP A 104 -5.13 0.59 12.59
CA ASP A 104 -5.92 1.82 12.40
C ASP A 104 -5.52 2.66 11.18
N ARG A 105 -4.32 2.43 10.63
CA ARG A 105 -3.81 3.07 9.41
C ARG A 105 -4.25 2.36 8.13
N ALA A 106 -4.86 1.19 8.23
CA ALA A 106 -5.27 0.38 7.08
C ALA A 106 -6.40 1.04 6.28
N TRP A 107 -6.13 1.20 4.98
CA TRP A 107 -7.13 1.57 3.99
C TRP A 107 -7.52 0.35 3.17
N TYR A 108 -8.79 0.32 2.79
CA TYR A 108 -9.39 -0.75 2.00
C TYR A 108 -10.07 -0.16 0.77
N LEU A 109 -9.71 -0.69 -0.39
CA LEU A 109 -10.44 -0.52 -1.64
C LEU A 109 -11.25 -1.80 -1.89
N ILE A 110 -12.58 -1.73 -1.84
CA ILE A 110 -13.45 -2.92 -1.92
C ILE A 110 -14.33 -2.84 -3.16
N ALA A 111 -14.42 -3.96 -3.89
CA ALA A 111 -15.35 -4.14 -4.99
C ALA A 111 -16.59 -4.90 -4.51
N TRP A 112 -17.76 -4.28 -4.69
CA TRP A 112 -19.05 -4.81 -4.28
C TRP A 112 -19.89 -5.20 -5.49
N GLU A 113 -20.31 -6.46 -5.54
CA GLU A 113 -21.31 -6.98 -6.47
C GLU A 113 -22.71 -6.76 -5.90
N SER A 114 -23.62 -6.25 -6.74
CA SER A 114 -25.01 -5.94 -6.34
C SER A 114 -25.13 -5.06 -5.09
N SER A 115 -24.12 -4.22 -4.82
CA SER A 115 -24.01 -3.30 -3.68
C SER A 115 -23.97 -3.94 -2.28
N SER A 116 -23.87 -5.26 -2.16
CA SER A 116 -23.94 -5.95 -0.85
C SER A 116 -22.97 -7.13 -0.71
N ILE A 117 -22.44 -7.65 -1.81
CA ILE A 117 -21.58 -8.83 -1.79
C ILE A 117 -20.15 -8.37 -2.12
N PRO A 118 -19.21 -8.41 -1.17
CA PRO A 118 -17.83 -8.08 -1.46
C PRO A 118 -17.21 -9.21 -2.31
N VAL A 119 -16.50 -8.86 -3.39
CA VAL A 119 -15.93 -9.84 -4.33
C VAL A 119 -14.44 -9.64 -4.61
N ALA A 120 -13.89 -8.49 -4.24
CA ALA A 120 -12.47 -8.23 -4.29
C ALA A 120 -12.11 -7.09 -3.35
N PHE A 121 -10.88 -7.06 -2.87
CA PHE A 121 -10.37 -5.91 -2.14
C PHE A 121 -8.88 -5.69 -2.39
N SER A 122 -8.42 -4.50 -2.04
CA SER A 122 -7.01 -4.23 -1.75
C SER A 122 -6.87 -3.57 -0.38
N HIS A 123 -5.92 -4.05 0.42
CA HIS A 123 -5.49 -3.43 1.66
C HIS A 123 -4.20 -2.67 1.39
N PHE A 124 -4.18 -1.38 1.71
CA PHE A 124 -3.04 -0.51 1.48
C PHE A 124 -2.88 0.53 2.59
N ARG A 125 -1.73 1.21 2.61
CA ARG A 125 -1.45 2.32 3.52
C ARG A 125 -0.71 3.44 2.79
N PHE A 126 -0.94 4.68 3.23
CA PHE A 126 -0.02 5.77 2.98
C PHE A 126 0.99 5.80 4.11
N ASP A 127 2.26 5.58 3.80
CA ASP A 127 3.33 5.51 4.79
C ASP A 127 4.63 6.14 4.26
N VAL A 128 5.63 6.24 5.14
CA VAL A 128 7.00 6.62 4.79
C VAL A 128 7.87 5.37 4.76
N GLU A 129 8.32 4.97 3.57
CA GLU A 129 9.21 3.81 3.40
C GLU A 129 10.55 4.29 2.86
N CYS A 130 11.65 3.89 3.52
CA CYS A 130 13.01 4.32 3.18
C CYS A 130 13.20 5.85 3.03
N GLY A 131 12.37 6.65 3.69
CA GLY A 131 12.42 8.12 3.67
C GLY A 131 11.66 8.78 2.51
N ASP A 132 10.88 8.01 1.76
CA ASP A 132 10.00 8.50 0.70
C ASP A 132 8.53 8.27 1.05
N GLU A 133 7.65 9.15 0.57
CA GLU A 133 6.21 8.99 0.65
C GLU A 133 5.76 7.85 -0.28
N VAL A 134 5.03 6.87 0.25
CA VAL A 134 4.59 5.71 -0.54
C VAL A 134 3.11 5.38 -0.32
N LEU A 135 2.50 4.80 -1.35
CA LEU A 135 1.30 4.00 -1.20
C LEU A 135 1.73 2.53 -1.26
N TYR A 136 1.69 1.86 -0.12
CA TYR A 136 2.10 0.47 0.01
C TYR A 136 0.88 -0.45 -0.11
N CYS A 137 0.83 -1.26 -1.16
CA CYS A 137 -0.21 -2.27 -1.34
C CYS A 137 0.18 -3.57 -0.62
N TYR A 138 -0.45 -3.84 0.53
CA TYR A 138 -0.20 -5.06 1.31
C TYR A 138 -0.87 -6.27 0.68
N GLU A 139 -2.13 -6.13 0.28
CA GLU A 139 -2.91 -7.22 -0.28
C GLU A 139 -3.73 -6.74 -1.48
N VAL A 140 -3.88 -7.62 -2.48
CA VAL A 140 -4.87 -7.50 -3.54
C VAL A 140 -5.50 -8.86 -3.78
N GLN A 141 -6.74 -9.03 -3.32
CA GLN A 141 -7.39 -10.33 -3.26
C GLN A 141 -8.72 -10.30 -4.00
N LEU A 142 -8.94 -11.33 -4.81
CA LEU A 142 -10.14 -11.47 -5.64
C LEU A 142 -10.77 -12.83 -5.40
N GLU A 143 -12.09 -12.87 -5.26
CA GLU A 143 -12.87 -14.10 -5.33
C GLU A 143 -12.63 -14.80 -6.67
N SER A 144 -12.52 -16.13 -6.66
CA SER A 144 -12.21 -16.92 -7.86
C SER A 144 -13.16 -16.64 -9.04
N LYS A 145 -14.46 -16.38 -8.76
CA LYS A 145 -15.49 -16.08 -9.76
C LYS A 145 -15.31 -14.76 -10.53
N VAL A 146 -14.52 -13.82 -9.99
CA VAL A 146 -14.26 -12.49 -10.61
C VAL A 146 -12.85 -12.35 -11.16
N ARG A 147 -11.99 -13.36 -11.02
CA ARG A 147 -10.62 -13.36 -11.56
C ARG A 147 -10.62 -13.40 -13.09
N ARG A 148 -9.49 -12.99 -13.69
CA ARG A 148 -9.23 -12.99 -15.15
C ARG A 148 -10.23 -12.15 -15.97
N LYS A 149 -10.99 -11.27 -15.33
CA LYS A 149 -11.94 -10.35 -15.97
C LYS A 149 -11.47 -8.89 -15.96
N GLY A 150 -10.21 -8.63 -15.58
CA GLY A 150 -9.59 -7.30 -15.55
C GLY A 150 -9.77 -6.52 -14.25
N LEU A 151 -10.59 -7.01 -13.30
CA LEU A 151 -10.88 -6.31 -12.04
C LEU A 151 -9.62 -6.07 -11.18
N GLY A 152 -8.71 -7.05 -11.06
CA GLY A 152 -7.49 -6.89 -10.26
C GLY A 152 -6.59 -5.78 -10.79
N LYS A 153 -6.38 -5.77 -12.12
CA LYS A 153 -5.66 -4.67 -12.79
C LYS A 153 -6.33 -3.32 -12.53
N PHE A 154 -7.67 -3.28 -12.56
CA PHE A 154 -8.41 -2.06 -12.31
C PHE A 154 -8.24 -1.54 -10.87
N LEU A 155 -8.22 -2.41 -9.87
CA LEU A 155 -7.93 -2.02 -8.47
C LEU A 155 -6.53 -1.42 -8.34
N ILE A 156 -5.51 -2.05 -8.91
CA ILE A 156 -4.14 -1.53 -8.90
C ILE A 156 -4.06 -0.17 -9.61
N GLN A 157 -4.74 0.00 -10.75
CA GLN A 157 -4.81 1.30 -11.44
C GLN A 157 -5.41 2.40 -10.56
N ILE A 158 -6.39 2.08 -9.72
CA ILE A 158 -6.95 3.03 -8.76
C ILE A 158 -5.91 3.41 -7.70
N LEU A 159 -5.16 2.44 -7.16
CA LEU A 159 -4.06 2.73 -6.22
C LEU A 159 -3.02 3.65 -6.86
N GLN A 160 -2.63 3.39 -8.11
CA GLN A 160 -1.71 4.25 -8.87
C GLN A 160 -2.24 5.68 -9.04
N LEU A 161 -3.54 5.84 -9.37
CA LEU A 161 -4.16 7.16 -9.47
C LEU A 161 -4.17 7.90 -8.13
N MET A 162 -4.46 7.20 -7.03
CA MET A 162 -4.41 7.76 -5.68
C MET A 162 -2.99 8.18 -5.33
N ALA A 163 -2.01 7.31 -5.55
CA ALA A 163 -0.59 7.62 -5.36
C ALA A 163 -0.21 8.91 -6.12
N ASN A 164 -0.49 8.96 -7.43
CA ASN A 164 -0.14 10.09 -8.28
C ASN A 164 -0.73 11.43 -7.79
N ARG A 165 -1.97 11.41 -7.26
CA ARG A 165 -2.62 12.60 -6.70
C ARG A 165 -1.92 13.14 -5.46
N PHE A 166 -1.33 12.28 -4.64
CA PHE A 166 -0.55 12.68 -3.46
C PHE A 166 0.91 12.96 -3.79
N GLU A 167 1.21 13.13 -5.07
CA GLU A 167 2.58 13.29 -5.54
C GLU A 167 3.46 12.07 -5.21
N ILE A 168 2.87 10.88 -5.21
CA ILE A 168 3.56 9.59 -5.10
C ILE A 168 3.56 9.01 -6.53
N ASP A 169 4.69 9.04 -7.26
CA ASP A 169 4.72 8.79 -8.72
C ASP A 169 4.81 7.30 -9.07
N ASP A 170 4.42 7.02 -10.31
CA ASP A 170 4.19 5.74 -10.99
C ASP A 170 5.41 5.24 -11.81
N SER A 171 6.59 5.86 -11.65
CA SER A 171 7.74 5.59 -12.52
C SER A 171 8.58 4.38 -12.09
N SER A 172 7.96 3.19 -12.15
CA SER A 172 8.67 1.95 -12.48
C SER A 172 7.85 1.12 -13.49
N PRO A 173 8.36 0.85 -14.70
CA PRO A 173 7.55 0.25 -15.76
C PRO A 173 7.38 -1.28 -15.66
N SER A 174 6.12 -1.67 -15.79
CA SER A 174 5.56 -2.75 -16.63
C SER A 174 5.37 -4.17 -16.07
N VAL A 175 4.09 -4.48 -15.91
CA VAL A 175 3.46 -5.78 -16.16
C VAL A 175 3.96 -6.41 -17.46
N SER A 176 4.57 -7.60 -17.37
CA SER A 176 4.52 -8.66 -18.40
C SER A 176 5.13 -9.96 -17.88
N GLY A 177 4.30 -10.79 -17.27
CA GLY A 177 4.63 -12.18 -16.94
C GLY A 177 3.35 -12.98 -16.78
N CYS A 178 2.87 -13.58 -17.86
CA CYS A 178 2.05 -14.78 -17.70
C CYS A 178 2.90 -15.82 -16.96
N CYS A 179 2.29 -16.49 -15.98
CA CYS A 179 2.82 -17.64 -15.26
C CYS A 179 3.96 -17.33 -14.27
N GLY A 180 3.73 -17.68 -13.01
CA GLY A 180 4.78 -18.08 -12.08
C GLY A 180 5.36 -16.98 -11.19
N GLU A 181 5.12 -17.18 -9.89
CA GLU A 181 6.05 -16.99 -8.77
C GLU A 181 6.31 -15.56 -8.26
N ASP A 182 6.19 -15.46 -6.93
CA ASP A 182 6.37 -14.31 -6.02
C ASP A 182 5.25 -13.25 -5.98
N CYS A 183 4.36 -13.38 -4.99
CA CYS A 183 3.54 -12.27 -4.48
C CYS A 183 4.46 -11.27 -3.75
N SER A 184 5.24 -10.51 -4.52
CA SER A 184 6.00 -9.38 -4.01
C SER A 184 5.06 -8.17 -3.88
N TYR A 185 5.01 -7.59 -2.69
CA TYR A 185 4.30 -6.35 -2.38
C TYR A 185 4.63 -5.24 -3.41
N GLU A 186 3.63 -4.46 -3.82
CA GLU A 186 3.83 -3.34 -4.73
C GLU A 186 3.97 -2.02 -3.93
N ILE A 187 5.15 -1.41 -4.01
CA ILE A 187 5.45 -0.09 -3.44
C ILE A 187 5.35 0.95 -4.54
N LEU A 188 4.39 1.87 -4.41
CA LEU A 188 4.24 3.00 -5.33
C LEU A 188 4.95 4.23 -4.73
N SER A 189 5.98 4.77 -5.39
CA SER A 189 6.83 5.89 -4.90
C SER A 189 7.53 6.65 -6.04
N ARG A 190 7.81 7.96 -5.83
CA ARG A 190 8.54 8.82 -6.80
C ARG A 190 10.00 8.45 -7.03
N ARG A 191 10.64 7.77 -6.09
CA ARG A 191 12.11 7.65 -6.03
C ARG A 191 12.61 6.22 -5.98
N THR A 192 11.71 5.23 -6.01
CA THR A 192 12.08 3.82 -6.03
C THR A 192 12.78 3.47 -7.34
N LYS A 193 14.12 3.52 -7.33
CA LYS A 193 14.94 2.95 -8.38
C LYS A 193 14.97 1.43 -8.23
N PHE A 194 14.54 0.72 -9.27
CA PHE A 194 14.66 -0.74 -9.38
C PHE A 194 16.14 -1.14 -9.25
N GLY A 195 16.48 -1.99 -8.26
CA GLY A 195 17.77 -2.68 -8.24
C GLY A 195 18.58 -2.74 -6.93
N ASP A 196 18.07 -2.36 -5.75
CA ASP A 196 18.87 -2.44 -4.51
C ASP A 196 18.10 -2.88 -3.24
N SER A 197 17.09 -3.74 -3.38
CA SER A 197 16.43 -4.39 -2.24
C SER A 197 16.63 -5.91 -2.28
N GLN A 198 17.82 -6.37 -1.88
CA GLN A 198 17.88 -7.63 -1.13
C GLN A 198 17.06 -7.41 0.15
N HIS A 199 15.81 -7.86 0.18
CA HIS A 199 15.02 -7.92 1.40
C HIS A 199 15.65 -8.93 2.35
N THR A 200 16.64 -8.46 3.12
CA THR A 200 16.97 -9.00 4.43
C THR A 200 16.29 -8.10 5.44
N HIS A 201 15.05 -8.42 5.83
CA HIS A 201 14.48 -7.82 7.03
C HIS A 201 15.19 -8.43 8.24
N ALA A 202 16.37 -7.92 8.55
CA ALA A 202 16.96 -8.10 9.85
C ALA A 202 16.11 -7.31 10.85
N GLY A 203 15.50 -8.01 11.81
CA GLY A 203 14.98 -7.41 13.02
C GLY A 203 16.07 -6.56 13.66
N GLY A 204 15.95 -5.24 13.51
CA GLY A 204 16.87 -4.26 14.04
C GLY A 204 16.07 -3.17 14.71
N HIS A 205 16.11 -3.14 16.03
CA HIS A 205 15.68 -2.02 16.86
C HIS A 205 16.16 -0.69 16.25
N CYS A 206 15.26 0.09 15.66
CA CYS A 206 15.48 1.53 15.54
C CYS A 206 14.96 2.16 16.83
N GLY A 207 15.84 2.28 17.80
CA GLY A 207 15.57 2.98 19.04
C GLY A 207 15.26 4.45 18.77
N GLY A 208 14.12 4.89 19.31
CA GLY A 208 13.87 6.23 19.80
C GLY A 208 13.66 7.33 18.75
N CYS A 209 12.41 7.78 18.62
CA CYS A 209 12.04 9.20 18.63
C CYS A 209 10.52 9.35 18.53
N CYS A 210 9.87 9.67 19.66
CA CYS A 210 8.70 10.54 19.80
C CYS A 210 8.29 10.55 21.29
N HIS A 211 8.90 11.46 22.06
CA HIS A 211 8.33 12.24 23.17
C HIS A 211 9.18 13.50 23.30
#